data_AF-H2Z901-F1
#
_entry.id   AF-H2Z901-F1
#
_cell.length_a   1.000
_cell.length_b   1.000
_cell.length_c   1.000
_cell.angle_alpha   90.00
_cell.angle_beta   90.00
_cell.angle_gamma   90.00
#
_symmetry.space_group_name_H-M   'P 1'
#
loop_
_entity.id
_entity.type
_entity.pdbx_description
1 polymer ?
#
loop_
_entity_poly.entity_id
_entity_poly.type
_entity_poly.pdbx_seq_one_letter_code
_entity_poly.pdbx_strand_id
1 'polypeptide(L)'
;IKSKLLDPLKDPDENVGGFSDPDLDPISTTDTVIALCDAGILKNVATEPVTRPQRFSELVIVVDFSKHESDSKFNYSHIVQTADHAKAQGIKFPPIDFKKLLNSPPKELLVFESHDDDCPTVLWFTLCTKEFRNLEDYKPRSSVKPPDDKAFTDFSVFGSGTSYGTLNFSYTDYQFDQLRELMHFNVTSNIEVVKTHLAKAVEKKKRRLQKYLSKI
;
A
#
# COMPACT_ATOMS: atom_id res chain seq x y z
N ILE A 1 -23.35 -4.57 -40.62
CA ILE A 1 -22.44 -5.35 -39.75
C ILE A 1 -21.01 -5.20 -40.27
N LYS A 2 -20.26 -4.27 -39.70
CA LYS A 2 -18.78 -4.24 -39.67
C LYS A 2 -18.42 -3.49 -38.39
N SER A 3 -18.26 -4.22 -37.29
CA SER A 3 -17.76 -3.66 -36.04
C SER A 3 -16.30 -3.27 -36.25
N LYS A 4 -15.99 -1.99 -36.03
CA LYS A 4 -14.61 -1.57 -35.78
C LYS A 4 -14.24 -2.14 -34.41
N LEU A 5 -13.65 -3.33 -34.38
CA LEU A 5 -12.85 -3.73 -33.23
C LEU A 5 -11.70 -2.73 -33.15
N LEU A 6 -11.65 -1.98 -32.04
CA LEU A 6 -10.49 -1.18 -31.70
C LEU A 6 -9.30 -2.14 -31.55
N ASP A 7 -8.25 -1.86 -32.31
CA ASP A 7 -6.96 -2.51 -32.16
C ASP A 7 -6.40 -2.12 -30.78
N PRO A 8 -6.27 -3.06 -29.83
CA PRO A 8 -5.83 -2.76 -28.47
C PRO A 8 -4.37 -2.31 -28.38
N LEU A 9 -3.62 -2.33 -29.49
CA LEU A 9 -2.24 -1.84 -29.59
C LEU A 9 -2.13 -0.48 -30.26
N LYS A 10 -3.23 0.09 -30.74
CA LYS A 10 -3.22 1.42 -31.35
C LYS A 10 -3.38 2.45 -30.26
N ASP A 11 -2.28 3.09 -29.88
CA ASP A 11 -2.27 4.18 -28.91
C ASP A 11 -3.29 5.26 -29.35
N PRO A 12 -4.35 5.50 -28.56
CA PRO A 12 -5.26 6.60 -28.81
C PRO A 12 -4.58 7.87 -28.29
N ASP A 13 -4.26 8.77 -29.20
CA ASP A 13 -3.65 10.10 -29.00
C ASP A 13 -2.12 10.14 -28.78
N GLU A 14 -1.39 10.31 -29.89
CA GLU A 14 0.00 10.83 -29.93
C GLU A 14 0.15 12.28 -29.36
N ASN A 15 -0.90 12.85 -28.77
CA ASN A 15 -0.89 14.17 -28.14
C ASN A 15 -1.23 14.17 -26.64
N VAL A 16 -1.22 13.01 -25.98
CA VAL A 16 -1.14 13.00 -24.52
C VAL A 16 0.32 13.27 -24.17
N GLY A 17 0.61 14.52 -23.80
CA GLY A 17 1.92 14.93 -23.31
C GLY A 17 2.48 13.87 -22.38
N GLY A 18 3.65 13.35 -22.75
CA GLY A 18 4.29 12.25 -22.02
C GLY A 18 4.30 12.56 -20.53
N PHE A 19 3.96 11.57 -19.72
CA PHE A 19 4.17 11.60 -18.28
C PHE A 19 5.68 11.50 -18.01
N SER A 20 6.42 12.54 -18.40
CA SER A 20 7.81 12.71 -18.04
C SER A 20 7.81 13.34 -16.66
N ASP A 21 8.27 12.59 -15.67
CA ASP A 21 8.85 13.19 -14.49
C ASP A 21 9.96 14.14 -14.98
N PRO A 22 9.89 15.46 -14.73
CA PRO A 22 10.83 16.42 -15.31
C PRO A 22 12.30 16.18 -14.92
N ASP A 23 12.54 15.30 -13.94
CA ASP A 23 13.88 14.91 -13.47
C ASP A 23 14.36 13.55 -13.99
N LEU A 24 13.59 12.85 -14.85
CA LEU A 24 14.03 11.59 -15.48
C LEU A 24 14.21 11.75 -16.98
N ASP A 25 15.44 11.56 -17.44
CA ASP A 25 15.74 11.48 -18.86
C ASP A 25 14.87 10.38 -19.50
N PRO A 26 14.22 10.65 -20.65
CA PRO A 26 13.47 9.64 -21.36
C PRO A 26 14.38 8.45 -21.68
N ILE A 27 13.82 7.23 -21.62
CA ILE A 27 14.56 6.02 -21.98
C ILE A 27 15.21 6.21 -23.36
N SER A 28 16.52 6.00 -23.41
CA SER A 28 17.28 6.06 -24.64
C SER A 28 16.75 5.02 -25.62
N THR A 29 16.35 5.48 -26.80
CA THR A 29 15.88 4.61 -27.89
C THR A 29 17.04 4.11 -28.76
N THR A 30 18.26 4.58 -28.50
CA THR A 30 19.49 4.19 -29.19
C THR A 30 20.31 3.16 -28.41
N ASP A 31 20.10 3.05 -27.11
CA ASP A 31 20.81 2.09 -26.29
C ASP A 31 20.28 0.68 -26.54
N THR A 32 21.20 -0.28 -26.66
CA THR A 32 20.86 -1.69 -26.86
C THR A 32 20.60 -2.44 -25.53
N VAL A 33 20.82 -1.75 -24.40
CA VAL A 33 20.71 -2.32 -23.06
C VAL A 33 19.91 -1.35 -22.17
N ILE A 34 18.93 -1.89 -21.45
CA ILE A 34 18.16 -1.17 -20.43
C ILE A 34 18.58 -1.68 -19.06
N ALA A 35 18.96 -0.78 -18.16
CA ALA A 35 19.26 -1.11 -16.78
C ALA A 35 17.97 -1.15 -15.94
N LEU A 36 17.69 -2.30 -15.34
CA LEU A 36 16.58 -2.46 -14.40
C LEU A 36 17.14 -2.49 -12.98
N CYS A 37 16.47 -1.77 -12.07
CA CYS A 37 16.83 -1.72 -10.65
C CYS A 37 15.62 -2.04 -9.77
N ASP A 38 15.88 -2.33 -8.50
CA ASP A 38 14.82 -2.53 -7.51
C ASP A 38 14.07 -1.21 -7.29
N ALA A 39 12.74 -1.24 -7.42
CA ALA A 39 11.89 -0.09 -7.17
C ALA A 39 12.05 0.47 -5.74
N GLY A 40 12.38 -0.38 -4.77
CA GLY A 40 12.65 0.00 -3.38
C GLY A 40 13.81 0.99 -3.19
N ILE A 41 14.69 1.14 -4.20
CA ILE A 41 15.75 2.16 -4.22
C ILE A 41 15.15 3.57 -4.32
N LEU A 42 14.07 3.72 -5.10
CA LEU A 42 13.38 4.99 -5.28
C LEU A 42 12.22 5.13 -4.29
N LYS A 43 11.39 4.08 -4.19
CA LYS A 43 10.14 4.10 -3.45
C LYS A 43 9.77 2.70 -2.96
N ASN A 44 9.66 2.54 -1.64
CA ASN A 44 9.37 1.24 -1.03
C ASN A 44 7.93 0.74 -1.26
N VAL A 45 6.99 1.64 -1.60
CA VAL A 45 5.59 1.30 -1.79
C VAL A 45 5.12 1.65 -3.19
N ALA A 46 4.89 0.61 -3.99
CA ALA A 46 4.44 0.74 -5.37
C ALA A 46 2.91 0.77 -5.46
N THR A 47 2.35 1.98 -5.60
CA THR A 47 0.90 2.18 -5.81
C THR A 47 0.56 2.43 -7.28
N GLU A 48 1.53 2.88 -8.05
CA GLU A 48 1.42 3.31 -9.44
C GLU A 48 0.77 2.26 -10.35
N PRO A 49 1.11 0.96 -10.26
CA PRO A 49 0.50 -0.05 -11.14
C PRO A 49 -1.02 -0.18 -10.95
N VAL A 50 -1.54 0.18 -9.77
CA VAL A 50 -2.96 0.03 -9.40
C VAL A 50 -3.72 1.36 -9.35
N THR A 51 -3.04 2.51 -9.21
CA THR A 51 -3.68 3.84 -9.17
C THR A 51 -3.80 4.50 -10.53
N ARG A 52 -3.22 3.92 -11.60
CA ARG A 52 -3.38 4.41 -12.97
C ARG A 52 -4.85 4.65 -13.34
N PRO A 53 -5.21 5.78 -13.98
CA PRO A 53 -6.60 6.10 -14.32
C PRO A 53 -7.32 4.99 -15.09
N GLN A 54 -6.61 4.30 -15.99
CA GLN A 54 -7.14 3.22 -16.83
C GLN A 54 -7.50 1.94 -16.04
N ARG A 55 -7.04 1.81 -14.79
CA ARG A 55 -7.39 0.69 -13.90
C ARG A 55 -8.71 0.92 -13.17
N PHE A 56 -9.20 2.16 -13.13
CA PHE A 56 -10.50 2.51 -12.55
C PHE A 56 -10.71 1.97 -11.12
N SER A 57 -9.62 1.96 -10.34
CA SER A 57 -9.60 1.46 -8.96
C SER A 57 -10.42 2.38 -8.06
N GLU A 58 -11.38 1.81 -7.34
CA GLU A 58 -12.20 2.54 -6.35
C GLU A 58 -11.63 2.42 -4.92
N LEU A 59 -10.94 1.31 -4.66
CA LEU A 59 -10.33 0.96 -3.39
C LEU A 59 -8.95 0.39 -3.67
N VAL A 60 -7.94 0.94 -3.00
CA VAL A 60 -6.56 0.45 -3.03
C VAL A 60 -6.22 0.01 -1.62
N ILE A 61 -5.80 -1.25 -1.47
CA ILE A 61 -5.31 -1.80 -0.20
C ILE A 61 -3.80 -1.92 -0.33
N VAL A 62 -3.11 -1.15 0.50
CA VAL A 62 -1.65 -1.14 0.62
C VAL A 62 -1.28 -1.93 1.86
N VAL A 63 -0.28 -2.79 1.72
CA VAL A 63 0.36 -3.47 2.86
C VAL A 63 1.82 -3.05 2.86
N ASP A 64 2.20 -2.29 3.88
CA ASP A 64 3.47 -1.60 3.95
C ASP A 64 4.37 -2.19 5.03
N PHE A 65 5.56 -2.63 4.60
CA PHE A 65 6.60 -3.24 5.43
C PHE A 65 7.82 -2.32 5.56
N SER A 66 7.66 -1.02 5.31
CA SER A 66 8.73 -0.03 5.44
C SER A 66 9.34 -0.05 6.84
N LYS A 67 10.66 0.11 6.87
CA LYS A 67 11.42 0.17 8.12
C LYS A 67 11.08 1.43 8.91
N HIS A 68 10.90 1.28 10.21
CA HIS A 68 10.77 2.37 11.17
C HIS A 68 11.94 2.40 12.16
N GLU A 69 12.07 3.51 12.90
CA GLU A 69 13.10 3.68 13.94
C GLU A 69 12.81 2.75 15.13
N SER A 70 11.56 2.68 15.55
CA SER A 70 11.06 1.81 16.61
C SER A 70 9.59 1.48 16.41
N ASP A 71 9.07 0.47 17.13
CA ASP A 71 7.64 0.14 17.10
C ASP A 71 6.74 1.26 17.65
N SER A 72 7.31 2.20 18.40
CA SER A 72 6.59 3.33 19.00
C SER A 72 6.63 4.61 18.17
N LYS A 73 7.49 4.69 17.14
CA LYS A 73 7.70 5.90 16.34
C LYS A 73 7.81 5.56 14.87
N PHE A 74 6.70 5.76 14.16
CA PHE A 74 6.60 5.48 12.74
C PHE A 74 7.01 6.72 11.93
N ASN A 75 7.80 6.47 10.88
CA ASN A 75 8.09 7.45 9.85
C ASN A 75 7.17 7.19 8.65
N TYR A 76 6.22 8.09 8.41
CA TYR A 76 5.25 7.99 7.31
C TYR A 76 5.66 8.75 6.05
N SER A 77 6.95 9.07 5.88
CA SER A 77 7.45 9.81 4.71
C SER A 77 7.12 9.11 3.39
N HIS A 78 7.09 7.78 3.36
CA HIS A 78 6.73 7.00 2.17
C HIS A 78 5.27 7.25 1.71
N ILE A 79 4.34 7.53 2.64
CA ILE A 79 2.94 7.82 2.28
C ILE A 79 2.86 9.19 1.61
N VAL A 80 3.64 10.16 2.11
CA VAL A 80 3.72 11.52 1.55
C VAL A 80 4.38 11.49 0.17
N GLN A 81 5.53 10.82 0.05
CA GLN A 81 6.20 10.60 -1.24
C GLN A 81 5.27 9.93 -2.25
N THR A 82 4.42 8.99 -1.81
CA THR A 82 3.40 8.36 -2.66
C THR A 82 2.37 9.36 -3.18
N ALA A 83 1.82 10.21 -2.32
CA ALA A 83 0.86 11.22 -2.73
C ALA A 83 1.47 12.31 -3.62
N ASP A 84 2.68 12.77 -3.29
CA ASP A 84 3.40 13.77 -4.08
C ASP A 84 3.75 13.24 -5.47
N HIS A 85 4.23 11.99 -5.56
CA HIS A 85 4.49 11.35 -6.84
C HIS A 85 3.21 11.15 -7.65
N ALA A 86 2.12 10.67 -7.03
CA ALA A 86 0.83 10.54 -7.71
C ALA A 86 0.36 11.89 -8.27
N LYS A 87 0.49 12.97 -7.48
CA LYS A 87 0.16 14.33 -7.92
C LYS A 87 1.03 14.79 -9.11
N ALA A 88 2.34 14.55 -9.06
CA ALA A 88 3.25 14.88 -10.15
C ALA A 88 2.89 14.15 -11.46
N GLN A 89 2.42 12.91 -11.34
CA GLN A 89 1.98 12.07 -12.47
C GLN A 89 0.52 12.31 -12.89
N GLY A 90 -0.17 13.32 -12.34
CA GLY A 90 -1.58 13.58 -12.63
C GLY A 90 -2.54 12.46 -12.18
N ILE A 91 -2.08 11.57 -11.30
CA ILE A 91 -2.85 10.46 -10.74
C ILE A 91 -3.62 10.96 -9.51
N LYS A 92 -4.91 10.65 -9.45
CA LYS A 92 -5.76 10.98 -8.30
C LYS A 92 -5.35 10.13 -7.10
N PHE A 93 -5.03 10.78 -5.99
CA PHE A 93 -4.71 10.16 -4.71
C PHE A 93 -5.43 10.92 -3.58
N PRO A 94 -5.91 10.24 -2.52
CA PRO A 94 -6.63 10.93 -1.45
C PRO A 94 -5.72 11.92 -0.71
N PRO A 95 -6.26 13.05 -0.24
CA PRO A 95 -5.47 14.06 0.46
C PRO A 95 -4.86 13.49 1.76
N ILE A 96 -3.61 13.84 2.02
CA ILE A 96 -2.89 13.46 3.24
C ILE A 96 -2.59 14.71 4.07
N ASP A 97 -3.08 14.73 5.31
CA ASP A 97 -2.62 15.71 6.30
C ASP A 97 -1.33 15.20 6.96
N PHE A 98 -0.19 15.63 6.41
CA PHE A 98 1.12 15.19 6.88
C PHE A 98 1.40 15.59 8.33
N LYS A 99 0.98 16.79 8.76
CA LYS A 99 1.22 17.25 10.14
C LYS A 99 0.46 16.38 11.14
N LYS A 100 -0.79 16.04 10.82
CA LYS A 100 -1.58 15.13 11.66
C LYS A 100 -1.00 13.72 11.65
N LEU A 101 -0.56 13.23 10.49
CA LEU A 101 0.01 11.90 10.34
C LEU A 101 1.32 11.73 11.13
N LEU A 102 2.22 12.71 11.06
CA LEU A 102 3.50 12.69 11.79
C LEU A 102 3.32 12.70 13.32
N ASN A 103 2.26 13.34 13.80
CA ASN A 103 1.92 13.39 15.23
C ASN A 103 1.01 12.25 15.69
N SER A 104 0.58 11.37 14.78
CA SER A 104 -0.29 10.25 15.12
C SER A 104 0.54 9.10 15.69
N PRO A 105 0.05 8.40 16.73
CA PRO A 105 0.69 7.17 17.17
C PRO A 105 0.68 6.13 16.05
N PRO A 106 1.58 5.12 16.09
CA PRO A 106 1.50 3.96 15.22
C PRO A 106 0.10 3.33 15.21
N LYS A 107 -0.35 2.92 14.02
CA LYS A 107 -1.65 2.29 13.79
C LYS A 107 -1.52 1.17 12.77
N GLU A 108 -2.21 0.06 13.03
CA GLU A 108 -2.31 -1.14 12.21
C GLU A 108 -2.90 -0.84 10.84
N LEU A 109 -3.89 0.06 10.79
CA LEU A 109 -4.57 0.51 9.57
C LEU A 109 -4.76 2.04 9.57
N LEU A 110 -4.34 2.67 8.48
CA LEU A 110 -4.67 4.06 8.13
C LEU A 110 -5.68 4.06 6.99
N VAL A 111 -6.64 4.99 7.04
CA VAL A 111 -7.69 5.14 6.01
C VAL A 111 -7.60 6.54 5.44
N PHE A 112 -7.47 6.63 4.12
CA PHE A 112 -7.46 7.88 3.37
C PHE A 112 -8.62 7.91 2.39
N GLU A 113 -9.50 8.90 2.54
CA GLU A 113 -10.67 9.11 1.69
C GLU A 113 -10.60 10.50 1.04
N SER A 114 -11.26 10.63 -0.11
CA SER A 114 -11.44 11.90 -0.82
C SER A 114 -12.93 12.16 -1.05
N HIS A 115 -13.30 13.44 -1.08
CA HIS A 115 -14.62 13.86 -1.54
C HIS A 115 -14.75 13.79 -3.08
N ASP A 116 -13.64 13.60 -3.79
CA ASP A 116 -13.62 13.42 -5.25
C ASP A 116 -14.08 12.00 -5.62
N ASP A 117 -15.18 11.92 -6.37
CA ASP A 117 -15.76 10.66 -6.87
C ASP A 117 -14.85 9.95 -7.90
N ASP A 118 -13.80 10.59 -8.42
CA ASP A 118 -12.83 9.95 -9.32
C ASP A 118 -11.53 9.52 -8.60
N CYS A 119 -11.43 9.76 -7.29
CA CYS A 119 -10.26 9.44 -6.48
C CYS A 119 -10.47 8.15 -5.64
N PRO A 120 -9.54 7.17 -5.65
CA PRO A 120 -9.70 5.95 -4.86
C PRO A 120 -9.68 6.22 -3.35
N THR A 121 -10.40 5.40 -2.59
CA THR A 121 -10.11 5.23 -1.17
C THR A 121 -8.83 4.39 -1.01
N VAL A 122 -7.95 4.77 -0.09
CA VAL A 122 -6.73 4.01 0.21
C VAL A 122 -6.78 3.49 1.64
N LEU A 123 -6.69 2.17 1.80
CA LEU A 123 -6.49 1.48 3.06
C LEU A 123 -5.03 1.11 3.17
N TRP A 124 -4.34 1.57 4.20
CA TRP A 124 -2.90 1.41 4.34
C TRP A 124 -2.58 0.64 5.63
N PHE A 125 -2.35 -0.65 5.47
CA PHE A 125 -1.88 -1.50 6.56
C PHE A 125 -0.40 -1.25 6.80
N THR A 126 -0.03 -1.17 8.07
CA THR A 126 1.37 -1.02 8.49
C THR A 126 1.80 -2.22 9.33
N LEU A 127 3.11 -2.43 9.42
CA LEU A 127 3.72 -3.43 10.28
C LEU A 127 3.75 -2.96 11.76
N CYS A 128 2.57 -2.65 12.32
CA CYS A 128 2.41 -2.13 13.69
C CYS A 128 2.08 -3.25 14.69
N THR A 129 2.79 -3.30 15.81
CA THR A 129 2.61 -4.30 16.88
C THR A 129 1.71 -3.81 18.03
N LYS A 130 1.12 -2.62 17.94
CA LYS A 130 0.57 -1.90 19.09
C LYS A 130 -0.56 -2.67 19.78
N GLU A 131 -1.60 -3.05 19.06
CA GLU A 131 -2.70 -3.83 19.63
C GLU A 131 -2.30 -5.30 19.83
N PHE A 132 -1.55 -5.87 18.89
CA PHE A 132 -1.13 -7.26 18.95
C PHE A 132 -0.35 -7.61 20.22
N ARG A 133 0.59 -6.73 20.63
CA ARG A 133 1.42 -6.91 21.83
C ARG A 133 0.62 -6.93 23.14
N ASN A 134 -0.58 -6.35 23.14
CA ASN A 134 -1.44 -6.29 24.33
C ASN A 134 -2.43 -7.47 24.43
N LEU A 135 -2.39 -8.41 23.47
CA LEU A 135 -3.26 -9.59 23.54
C LEU A 135 -2.73 -10.57 24.60
N GLU A 136 -3.48 -10.67 25.69
CA GLU A 136 -3.31 -11.73 26.68
C GLU A 136 -3.78 -13.07 26.08
N ASP A 137 -3.06 -14.15 26.40
CA ASP A 137 -3.41 -15.53 26.01
C ASP A 137 -3.62 -15.77 24.50
N TYR A 138 -3.00 -14.94 23.62
CA TYR A 138 -3.08 -15.16 22.19
C TYR A 138 -2.52 -16.53 21.80
N LYS A 139 -3.36 -17.35 21.17
CA LYS A 139 -2.98 -18.68 20.69
C LYS A 139 -2.62 -18.58 19.20
N PRO A 140 -1.32 -18.59 18.84
CA PRO A 140 -0.93 -18.58 17.45
C PRO A 140 -1.45 -19.84 16.75
N ARG A 141 -1.65 -19.76 15.43
CA ARG A 141 -2.02 -20.94 14.63
C ARG A 141 -0.85 -21.93 14.48
N SER A 142 0.34 -21.53 14.89
CA SER A 142 1.53 -22.37 14.91
C SER A 142 1.58 -23.29 16.14
N SER A 143 2.23 -24.44 15.96
CA SER A 143 2.56 -25.39 17.03
C SER A 143 3.89 -25.08 17.74
N VAL A 144 4.62 -24.04 17.34
CA VAL A 144 5.94 -23.72 17.90
C VAL A 144 5.78 -22.97 19.23
N LYS A 145 6.35 -23.54 20.30
CA LYS A 145 6.35 -22.90 21.62
C LYS A 145 7.37 -21.75 21.64
N PRO A 146 7.08 -20.65 22.35
CA PRO A 146 8.06 -19.62 22.62
C PRO A 146 9.34 -20.21 23.23
N PRO A 147 10.54 -19.74 22.81
CA PRO A 147 11.81 -20.22 23.36
C PRO A 147 12.01 -19.84 24.83
N ASP A 148 11.29 -18.83 25.33
CA ASP A 148 11.34 -18.32 26.70
C ASP A 148 9.93 -18.24 27.32
N ASP A 149 9.80 -17.95 28.62
CA ASP A 149 8.53 -17.67 29.32
C ASP A 149 7.84 -16.35 28.88
N LYS A 150 8.26 -15.76 27.75
CA LYS A 150 7.67 -14.55 27.19
C LYS A 150 6.40 -14.86 26.42
N ALA A 151 5.47 -13.91 26.42
CA ALA A 151 4.28 -13.99 25.59
C ALA A 151 4.66 -14.03 24.11
N PHE A 152 3.93 -14.82 23.31
CA PHE A 152 4.16 -14.94 21.86
C PHE A 152 4.12 -13.57 21.14
N THR A 153 3.27 -12.67 21.63
CA THR A 153 3.03 -11.33 21.09
C THR A 153 4.04 -10.28 21.57
N ASP A 154 4.88 -10.62 22.55
CA ASP A 154 5.89 -9.72 23.12
C ASP A 154 7.22 -9.80 22.35
N PHE A 155 7.25 -9.14 21.20
CA PHE A 155 8.46 -8.93 20.41
C PHE A 155 8.45 -7.59 19.70
N SER A 156 9.65 -7.11 19.34
CA SER A 156 9.85 -5.87 18.59
C SER A 156 10.15 -6.14 17.13
N VAL A 157 9.44 -5.46 16.22
CA VAL A 157 9.72 -5.52 14.78
C VAL A 157 10.86 -4.59 14.43
N PHE A 158 10.87 -3.40 15.01
CA PHE A 158 11.88 -2.38 14.75
C PHE A 158 12.78 -2.12 15.95
N GLY A 159 13.93 -1.49 15.69
CA GLY A 159 14.93 -1.17 16.72
C GLY A 159 16.14 -2.10 16.70
N SER A 160 17.02 -1.93 17.69
CA SER A 160 18.24 -2.73 17.83
C SER A 160 17.92 -4.14 18.36
N GLY A 161 18.65 -5.15 17.88
CA GLY A 161 18.52 -6.53 18.35
C GLY A 161 17.28 -7.29 17.85
N THR A 162 16.44 -6.66 17.02
CA THR A 162 15.35 -7.36 16.35
C THR A 162 15.87 -8.33 15.29
N SER A 163 15.15 -9.45 15.11
CA SER A 163 15.42 -10.43 14.05
C SER A 163 14.85 -9.99 12.68
N TYR A 164 14.09 -8.89 12.63
CA TYR A 164 13.28 -8.50 11.47
C TYR A 164 13.92 -7.41 10.60
N GLY A 165 15.26 -7.32 10.63
CA GLY A 165 16.00 -6.39 9.79
C GLY A 165 15.94 -6.76 8.30
N THR A 166 15.90 -5.75 7.42
CA THR A 166 15.82 -5.93 5.95
C THR A 166 16.90 -6.84 5.34
N LEU A 167 18.07 -6.93 5.98
CA LEU A 167 19.18 -7.76 5.51
C LEU A 167 19.26 -9.12 6.21
N ASN A 168 18.33 -9.44 7.11
CA ASN A 168 18.25 -10.76 7.70
C ASN A 168 17.41 -11.68 6.82
N PHE A 169 17.99 -12.80 6.38
CA PHE A 169 17.32 -13.80 5.55
C PHE A 169 17.15 -15.14 6.27
N SER A 170 17.53 -15.23 7.55
CA SER A 170 17.45 -16.45 8.35
C SER A 170 16.50 -16.24 9.52
N TYR A 171 15.35 -16.90 9.45
CA TYR A 171 14.31 -16.82 10.47
C TYR A 171 14.09 -18.23 11.02
N THR A 172 13.98 -18.35 12.33
CA THR A 172 13.42 -19.57 12.93
C THR A 172 11.92 -19.66 12.64
N ASP A 173 11.35 -20.86 12.72
CA ASP A 173 9.90 -21.04 12.57
C ASP A 173 9.12 -20.11 13.52
N TYR A 174 9.60 -19.96 14.76
CA TYR A 174 9.03 -19.04 15.74
C TYR A 174 9.02 -17.58 15.28
N GLN A 175 10.15 -17.07 14.78
CA GLN A 175 10.25 -15.69 14.28
C GLN A 175 9.39 -15.46 13.05
N PHE A 176 9.34 -16.44 12.15
CA PHE A 176 8.46 -16.38 10.99
C PHE A 176 6.99 -16.33 11.40
N ASP A 177 6.59 -17.19 12.34
CA ASP A 177 5.23 -17.24 12.86
C ASP A 177 4.85 -15.91 13.53
N GLN A 178 5.75 -15.29 14.28
CA GLN A 178 5.51 -14.00 14.92
C GLN A 178 5.08 -12.92 13.92
N LEU A 179 5.84 -12.70 12.82
CA LEU A 179 5.44 -11.73 11.79
C LEU A 179 4.16 -12.13 11.07
N ARG A 180 3.97 -13.43 10.78
CA ARG A 180 2.78 -13.92 10.09
C ARG A 180 1.52 -13.69 10.92
N GLU A 181 1.55 -14.04 12.20
CA GLU A 181 0.42 -13.88 13.11
C GLU A 181 0.14 -12.41 13.39
N LEU A 182 1.18 -11.58 13.53
CA LEU A 182 1.04 -10.12 13.65
C LEU A 182 0.24 -9.54 12.47
N MET A 183 0.67 -9.80 11.24
CA MET A 183 0.00 -9.24 10.07
C MET A 183 -1.38 -9.85 9.85
N HIS A 184 -1.58 -11.12 10.19
CA HIS A 184 -2.89 -11.72 10.18
C HIS A 184 -3.83 -11.05 11.18
N PHE A 185 -3.37 -10.81 12.41
CA PHE A 185 -4.13 -10.08 13.41
C PHE A 185 -4.47 -8.68 12.89
N ASN A 186 -3.49 -7.89 12.43
CA ASN A 186 -3.71 -6.53 11.94
C ASN A 186 -4.79 -6.46 10.86
N VAL A 187 -4.81 -7.42 9.92
CA VAL A 187 -5.82 -7.48 8.86
C VAL A 187 -7.18 -7.94 9.40
N THR A 188 -7.21 -9.00 10.21
CA THR A 188 -8.46 -9.59 10.72
C THR A 188 -9.16 -8.71 11.75
N SER A 189 -8.42 -8.04 12.64
CA SER A 189 -8.99 -7.09 13.61
C SER A 189 -9.63 -5.88 12.93
N ASN A 190 -9.18 -5.54 11.72
CA ASN A 190 -9.70 -4.43 10.91
C ASN A 190 -10.66 -4.88 9.78
N ILE A 191 -11.13 -6.14 9.78
CA ILE A 191 -11.91 -6.68 8.66
C ILE A 191 -13.23 -5.94 8.41
N GLU A 192 -13.88 -5.45 9.46
CA GLU A 192 -15.14 -4.70 9.34
C GLU A 192 -14.93 -3.32 8.71
N VAL A 193 -13.78 -2.69 8.98
CA VAL A 193 -13.38 -1.44 8.30
C VAL A 193 -13.15 -1.73 6.81
N VAL A 194 -12.42 -2.80 6.48
CA VAL A 194 -12.20 -3.22 5.09
C VAL A 194 -13.53 -3.49 4.37
N LYS A 195 -14.44 -4.26 4.96
CA LYS A 195 -15.78 -4.54 4.40
C LYS A 195 -16.57 -3.25 4.17
N THR A 196 -16.53 -2.32 5.12
CA THR A 196 -17.21 -1.02 5.01
C THR A 196 -16.72 -0.23 3.79
N HIS A 197 -15.40 -0.12 3.62
CA HIS A 197 -14.84 0.61 2.48
C HIS A 197 -14.99 -0.15 1.15
N LEU A 198 -15.01 -1.48 1.18
CA LEU A 198 -15.34 -2.29 0.01
C LEU A 198 -16.78 -2.05 -0.45
N ALA A 199 -17.75 -2.03 0.48
CA ALA A 199 -19.13 -1.72 0.16
C ALA A 199 -19.27 -0.31 -0.45
N LYS A 200 -18.62 0.70 0.16
CA LYS A 200 -18.57 2.07 -0.39
C LYS A 200 -17.99 2.10 -1.82
N ALA A 201 -16.90 1.38 -2.06
CA ALA A 201 -16.25 1.29 -3.36
C ALA A 201 -17.14 0.63 -4.42
N VAL A 202 -17.89 -0.41 -4.06
CA VAL A 202 -18.89 -1.04 -4.95
C VAL A 202 -19.98 -0.04 -5.34
N GLU A 203 -20.51 0.72 -4.38
CA GLU A 203 -21.54 1.72 -4.69
C GLU A 203 -21.00 2.88 -5.52
N LYS A 204 -19.77 3.31 -5.26
CA LYS A 204 -19.06 4.30 -6.07
C LYS A 204 -18.91 3.83 -7.53
N LYS A 205 -18.49 2.58 -7.74
CA LYS A 205 -18.40 1.96 -9.07
C LYS A 205 -19.75 1.92 -9.79
N LYS A 206 -20.82 1.53 -9.09
CA LYS A 206 -22.19 1.49 -9.64
C LYS A 206 -22.64 2.88 -10.10
N ARG A 207 -22.49 3.91 -9.26
CA ARG A 207 -22.83 5.31 -9.61
C ARG A 207 -22.06 5.77 -10.85
N ARG A 208 -20.76 5.47 -10.94
CA ARG A 208 -19.93 5.83 -12.10
C ARG A 208 -20.42 5.15 -13.38
N LEU A 209 -20.69 3.84 -13.33
CA LEU A 209 -21.21 3.10 -14.49
C LEU A 209 -22.57 3.63 -14.95
N GLN A 210 -23.48 3.95 -14.03
CA GLN A 210 -24.76 4.57 -14.36
C GLN A 210 -24.60 5.92 -15.07
N LYS A 211 -23.69 6.77 -14.58
CA LYS A 211 -23.38 8.08 -15.20
C LYS A 211 -22.79 7.95 -16.61
N TYR A 212 -22.03 6.88 -16.89
CA TYR A 212 -21.54 6.59 -18.23
C TYR A 212 -22.67 6.12 -19.15
N LEU A 213 -23.52 5.20 -18.67
CA LEU A 213 -24.64 4.69 -19.45
C LEU A 213 -25.69 5.76 -19.76
N SER A 214 -25.90 6.73 -18.87
CA SER A 214 -26.85 7.84 -19.11
C SER A 214 -26.34 8.89 -20.12
N LYS A 215 -25.08 8.81 -20.55
CA LYS A 215 -24.47 9.71 -21.54
C LYS A 215 -24.41 9.11 -22.95
N ILE A 216 -24.78 7.85 -23.09
CA ILE A 216 -24.91 7.11 -24.37
C ILE A 216 -26.37 7.19 -24.79
#